data_AF-A0A0F9K7Y3-F1
#
_entry.id   AF-A0A0F9K7Y3-F1
#
_cell.length_a   1.000
_cell.length_b   1.000
_cell.length_c   1.000
_cell.angle_alpha   90.00
_cell.angle_beta   90.00
_cell.angle_gamma   90.00
#
_symmetry.space_group_name_H-M   'P 1'
#
loop_
_entity.id
_entity.type
_entity.pdbx_description
1 polymer ?
#
loop_
_entity_poly.entity_id
_entity_poly.type
_entity_poly.pdbx_seq_one_letter_code
_entity_poly.pdbx_strand_id
1 'polypeptide(L)'
;MPIGIGATIEIDSEFGEPPIIDGYIDPSVQEWNEAIKNQAYIDDLPIELWVMQTAQNLYISIQLDLLPIARNSSEFIGLIISNSSSENIDDFIDAKIIQFSNISENKFNYFDYYINNSIFLNDTVIDGDGAAKLEEDTSTYEFSIPINGSFGTEEDASLDFDKSFAFNITYGISPSYPSGIRKSSTILINIASLPTTKQLPIKLTFFVLVIIVFSILGVLYAFYILKIIRLKEKIERIKR
;
A
#
# COMPACT_ATOMS: atom_id res chain seq x y z
N MET A 1 -15.30 -27.56 -17.97
CA MET A 1 -14.02 -27.62 -18.72
C MET A 1 -12.92 -27.36 -17.70
N PRO A 2 -11.78 -28.07 -17.75
CA PRO A 2 -10.70 -27.81 -16.82
C PRO A 2 -10.08 -26.44 -17.14
N ILE A 3 -10.01 -25.60 -16.12
CA ILE A 3 -9.42 -24.26 -16.13
C ILE A 3 -7.92 -24.43 -16.37
N GLY A 4 -7.38 -23.78 -17.40
CA GLY A 4 -5.94 -23.70 -17.58
C GLY A 4 -5.37 -22.88 -16.42
N ILE A 5 -4.42 -23.46 -15.69
CA ILE A 5 -3.66 -22.78 -14.65
C ILE A 5 -2.80 -21.71 -15.35
N GLY A 6 -3.34 -20.50 -15.49
CA GLY A 6 -2.53 -19.31 -15.69
C GLY A 6 -1.69 -19.13 -14.43
N ALA A 7 -0.41 -18.80 -14.58
CA ALA A 7 0.42 -18.46 -13.42
C ALA A 7 -0.23 -17.27 -12.71
N THR A 8 -0.59 -17.44 -11.44
CA THR A 8 -1.10 -16.38 -10.58
C THR A 8 -0.10 -15.22 -10.59
N ILE A 9 -0.59 -14.01 -10.85
CA ILE A 9 0.27 -12.82 -10.87
C ILE A 9 0.56 -12.45 -9.41
N GLU A 10 1.84 -12.45 -9.06
CA GLU A 10 2.34 -11.98 -7.75
C GLU A 10 2.82 -10.53 -7.88
N ILE A 11 2.43 -9.68 -6.94
CA ILE A 11 2.76 -8.25 -6.92
C ILE A 11 3.31 -7.89 -5.56
N ASP A 12 4.55 -7.42 -5.54
CA ASP A 12 5.15 -6.81 -4.35
C ASP A 12 4.65 -5.37 -4.24
N SER A 13 3.94 -5.05 -3.18
CA SER A 13 3.57 -3.65 -2.90
C SER A 13 4.80 -2.83 -2.51
N GLU A 14 4.84 -1.56 -2.90
CA GLU A 14 5.88 -0.62 -2.49
C GLU A 14 5.33 0.49 -1.60
N PHE A 15 6.17 1.01 -0.70
CA PHE A 15 5.80 2.16 0.12
C PHE A 15 5.80 3.43 -0.73
N GLY A 16 4.72 4.19 -0.63
CA GLY A 16 4.66 5.52 -1.24
C GLY A 16 3.85 6.53 -0.43
N GLU A 17 3.74 7.73 -0.96
CA GLU A 17 2.82 8.74 -0.45
C GLU A 17 1.35 8.33 -0.71
N PRO A 18 0.43 8.56 0.25
CA PRO A 18 -0.97 8.18 0.08
C PRO A 18 -1.61 8.96 -1.09
N PRO A 19 -2.30 8.28 -2.02
CA PRO A 19 -3.02 8.94 -3.10
C PRO A 19 -4.33 9.54 -2.59
N ILE A 20 -4.94 10.41 -3.39
CA ILE A 20 -6.32 10.83 -3.14
C ILE A 20 -7.24 9.82 -3.82
N ILE A 21 -8.16 9.20 -3.07
CA ILE A 21 -9.14 8.25 -3.62
C ILE A 21 -10.33 9.05 -4.16
N ASP A 22 -10.25 9.46 -5.43
CA ASP A 22 -11.31 10.21 -6.12
C ASP A 22 -11.64 9.67 -7.52
N GLY A 23 -11.00 8.58 -7.91
CA GLY A 23 -11.12 7.90 -9.19
C GLY A 23 -10.28 8.55 -10.29
N TYR A 24 -9.63 9.68 -10.04
CA TYR A 24 -8.87 10.42 -11.04
C TYR A 24 -7.38 10.38 -10.72
N ILE A 25 -6.63 9.74 -11.60
CA ILE A 25 -5.16 9.74 -11.52
C ILE A 25 -4.66 11.07 -12.08
N ASP A 26 -4.13 11.95 -11.24
CA ASP A 26 -3.54 13.21 -11.68
C ASP A 26 -2.07 13.03 -12.11
N PRO A 27 -1.75 13.10 -13.43
CA PRO A 27 -0.37 12.96 -13.91
C PRO A 27 0.54 14.12 -13.48
N SER A 28 -0.03 15.25 -13.03
CA SER A 28 0.73 16.42 -12.58
C SER A 28 1.14 16.37 -11.11
N VAL A 29 0.37 15.65 -10.28
CA VAL A 29 0.60 15.53 -8.83
C VAL A 29 1.40 14.26 -8.49
N GLN A 30 1.58 13.36 -9.46
CA GLN A 30 2.43 12.16 -9.33
C GLN A 30 2.01 11.20 -8.21
N GLU A 31 0.73 11.22 -7.82
CA GLU A 31 0.25 10.51 -6.62
C GLU A 31 0.40 8.98 -6.70
N TRP A 32 0.44 8.41 -7.90
CA TRP A 32 0.65 6.97 -8.14
C TRP A 32 2.02 6.66 -8.78
N ASN A 33 2.99 7.57 -8.68
CA ASN A 33 4.31 7.34 -9.31
C ASN A 33 5.16 6.30 -8.60
N GLU A 34 4.95 6.12 -7.30
CA GLU A 34 5.66 5.14 -6.46
C GLU A 34 4.96 3.77 -6.46
N ALA A 35 3.84 3.64 -7.18
CA ALA A 35 3.12 2.39 -7.30
C ALA A 35 3.79 1.43 -8.29
N ILE A 36 3.75 0.15 -7.95
CA ILE A 36 4.08 -0.93 -8.87
C ILE A 36 2.95 -1.05 -9.88
N LYS A 37 3.29 -0.85 -11.16
CA LYS A 37 2.37 -0.88 -12.29
C LYS A 37 2.56 -2.18 -13.06
N ASN A 38 1.50 -2.98 -13.12
CA ASN A 38 1.50 -4.24 -13.84
C ASN A 38 0.34 -4.29 -14.83
N GLN A 39 0.62 -4.78 -16.04
CA GLN A 39 -0.43 -5.22 -16.94
C GLN A 39 -0.96 -6.58 -16.46
N ALA A 40 -2.26 -6.66 -16.22
CA ALA A 40 -2.93 -7.90 -15.84
C ALA A 40 -4.18 -8.12 -16.72
N TYR A 41 -4.86 -9.24 -16.47
CA TYR A 41 -6.09 -9.61 -17.16
C TYR A 41 -7.12 -10.12 -16.16
N ILE A 42 -8.36 -9.63 -16.30
CA ILE A 42 -9.54 -10.25 -15.69
C ILE A 42 -10.14 -11.18 -16.76
N ASP A 43 -9.81 -12.47 -16.70
CA ASP A 43 -9.98 -13.42 -17.80
C ASP A 43 -9.29 -12.94 -19.10
N ASP A 44 -10.06 -12.44 -20.07
CA ASP A 44 -9.61 -11.90 -21.36
C ASP A 44 -9.66 -10.36 -21.41
N LEU A 45 -10.07 -9.69 -20.33
CA LEU A 45 -10.16 -8.24 -20.23
C LEU A 45 -8.83 -7.65 -19.73
N PRO A 46 -8.07 -6.92 -20.57
CA PRO A 46 -6.84 -6.28 -20.12
C PRO A 46 -7.14 -5.19 -19.09
N ILE A 47 -6.34 -5.16 -18.04
CA ILE A 47 -6.34 -4.11 -17.02
C ILE A 47 -4.92 -3.61 -16.75
N GLU A 48 -4.79 -2.33 -16.45
CA GLU A 48 -3.60 -1.84 -15.74
C GLU A 48 -3.90 -1.84 -14.25
N LEU A 49 -2.99 -2.43 -13.48
CA LEU A 49 -3.12 -2.57 -12.04
C LEU A 49 -1.96 -1.87 -11.35
N TRP A 50 -2.27 -0.91 -10.49
CA TRP A 50 -1.28 -0.12 -9.78
C TRP A 50 -1.44 -0.38 -8.29
N VAL A 51 -0.35 -0.80 -7.63
CA VAL A 51 -0.38 -1.20 -6.22
C VAL A 51 0.71 -0.45 -5.45
N MET A 52 0.32 0.17 -4.35
CA MET A 52 1.25 0.74 -3.37
C MET A 52 0.66 0.65 -1.98
N GLN A 53 1.45 0.95 -0.96
CA GLN A 53 0.99 0.95 0.42
C GLN A 53 1.60 2.11 1.21
N THR A 54 0.95 2.45 2.30
CA THR A 54 1.56 3.19 3.40
C THR A 54 1.72 2.25 4.60
N ALA A 55 2.10 2.80 5.76
CA ALA A 55 2.05 2.05 7.00
C ALA A 55 0.62 1.78 7.51
N GLN A 56 -0.41 2.34 6.87
CA GLN A 56 -1.80 2.25 7.31
C GLN A 56 -2.71 1.55 6.31
N ASN A 57 -2.48 1.71 5.00
CA ASN A 57 -3.38 1.20 3.98
C ASN A 57 -2.60 0.61 2.80
N LEU A 58 -3.21 -0.37 2.16
CA LEU A 58 -2.91 -0.81 0.80
C LEU A 58 -3.80 -0.02 -0.16
N TYR A 59 -3.21 0.50 -1.23
CA TYR A 59 -3.89 1.24 -2.28
C TYR A 59 -3.79 0.47 -3.58
N ILE A 60 -4.94 0.30 -4.23
CA ILE A 60 -5.05 -0.44 -5.50
C ILE A 60 -5.83 0.42 -6.48
N SER A 61 -5.24 0.70 -7.63
CA SER A 61 -5.95 1.28 -8.78
C SER A 61 -6.06 0.25 -9.89
N ILE A 62 -7.26 0.10 -10.46
CA ILE A 62 -7.57 -0.76 -11.60
C ILE A 62 -8.08 0.14 -12.71
N GLN A 63 -7.37 0.14 -13.83
CA GLN A 63 -7.74 0.87 -15.02
C GLN A 63 -8.15 -0.09 -16.14
N LEU A 64 -9.25 0.25 -16.80
CA LEU A 64 -9.90 -0.53 -17.84
C LEU A 64 -10.06 0.31 -19.11
N ASP A 65 -9.53 -0.18 -20.22
CA ASP A 65 -9.79 0.40 -21.54
C ASP A 65 -10.99 -0.30 -22.18
N LEU A 66 -12.16 0.32 -22.05
CA LEU A 66 -13.44 -0.18 -22.55
C LEU A 66 -14.12 0.90 -23.35
N LEU A 67 -14.33 0.64 -24.65
CA LEU A 67 -15.09 1.54 -25.52
C LEU A 67 -16.51 1.76 -24.97
N PRO A 68 -17.11 2.97 -25.12
CA PRO A 68 -18.44 3.27 -24.61
C PRO A 68 -19.53 2.27 -24.99
N ILE A 69 -19.45 1.69 -26.19
CA ILE A 69 -20.44 0.71 -26.69
C ILE A 69 -20.37 -0.64 -25.97
N ALA A 70 -19.24 -0.97 -25.35
CA ALA A 70 -19.03 -2.20 -24.62
C ALA A 70 -19.42 -2.09 -23.13
N ARG A 71 -19.67 -0.87 -22.64
CA ARG A 71 -19.98 -0.60 -21.23
C ARG A 71 -21.44 -0.89 -20.89
N ASN A 72 -21.66 -1.31 -19.64
CA ASN A 72 -23.01 -1.51 -19.10
C ASN A 72 -23.33 -0.44 -18.06
N SER A 73 -24.53 0.13 -18.08
CA SER A 73 -24.93 1.21 -17.16
C SER A 73 -24.77 0.90 -15.67
N SER A 74 -24.66 -0.38 -15.30
CA SER A 74 -24.50 -0.87 -13.93
C SER A 74 -23.25 -1.71 -13.70
N GLU A 75 -22.20 -1.47 -14.49
CA GLU A 75 -20.94 -2.20 -14.33
C GLU A 75 -20.26 -1.90 -13.00
N PHE A 76 -19.49 -2.89 -12.52
CA PHE A 76 -18.76 -2.78 -11.28
C PHE A 76 -17.40 -3.47 -11.39
N ILE A 77 -16.47 -2.98 -10.57
CA ILE A 77 -15.23 -3.67 -10.22
C ILE A 77 -15.26 -3.98 -8.73
N GLY A 78 -14.84 -5.19 -8.41
CA GLY A 78 -14.76 -5.67 -7.04
C GLY A 78 -13.42 -6.28 -6.69
N LEU A 79 -12.98 -6.05 -5.47
CA LEU A 79 -11.88 -6.76 -4.82
C LEU A 79 -12.46 -7.69 -3.78
N ILE A 80 -12.40 -8.99 -4.04
CA ILE A 80 -12.76 -10.02 -3.06
C ILE A 80 -11.46 -10.48 -2.40
N ILE A 81 -11.38 -10.42 -1.08
CA ILE A 81 -10.14 -10.51 -0.32
C ILE A 81 -10.15 -11.77 0.55
N SER A 82 -9.07 -12.53 0.45
CA SER A 82 -8.77 -13.67 1.33
C SER A 82 -7.96 -13.21 2.53
N ASN A 83 -8.16 -13.85 3.69
CA ASN A 83 -7.33 -13.61 4.88
C ASN A 83 -5.92 -14.24 4.78
N SER A 84 -5.60 -14.83 3.64
CA SER A 84 -4.35 -15.55 3.38
C SER A 84 -4.00 -15.50 1.90
N SER A 85 -2.88 -16.13 1.52
CA SER A 85 -2.50 -16.33 0.12
C SER A 85 -3.28 -17.47 -0.56
N SER A 86 -4.35 -17.98 0.05
CA SER A 86 -5.15 -19.06 -0.53
C SER A 86 -6.03 -18.54 -1.66
N GLU A 87 -5.95 -19.19 -2.82
CA GLU A 87 -6.79 -18.91 -3.99
C GLU A 87 -8.12 -19.70 -3.98
N ASN A 88 -8.37 -20.50 -2.94
CA ASN A 88 -9.63 -21.23 -2.82
C ASN A 88 -10.78 -20.24 -2.58
N ILE A 89 -11.86 -20.38 -3.35
CA ILE A 89 -13.02 -19.48 -3.29
C ILE A 89 -13.66 -19.42 -1.89
N ASP A 90 -13.55 -20.50 -1.12
CA ASP A 90 -14.12 -20.60 0.23
C ASP A 90 -13.31 -19.82 1.29
N ASP A 91 -12.07 -19.41 0.98
CA ASP A 91 -11.19 -18.68 1.90
C ASP A 91 -11.33 -17.15 1.75
N PHE A 92 -12.12 -16.69 0.78
CA PHE A 92 -12.45 -15.28 0.62
C PHE A 92 -13.57 -14.89 1.57
N ILE A 93 -13.30 -13.90 2.40
CA ILE A 93 -14.16 -13.50 3.53
C ILE A 93 -14.68 -12.08 3.43
N ASP A 94 -14.08 -11.26 2.57
CA ASP A 94 -14.35 -9.83 2.47
C ASP A 94 -14.45 -9.42 0.99
N ALA A 95 -15.25 -8.40 0.67
CA ALA A 95 -15.39 -7.85 -0.66
C ALA A 95 -15.68 -6.36 -0.67
N LYS A 96 -14.79 -5.60 -1.32
CA LYS A 96 -14.97 -4.17 -1.59
C LYS A 96 -15.39 -3.97 -3.05
N ILE A 97 -16.54 -3.35 -3.30
CA ILE A 97 -17.13 -3.21 -4.64
C ILE A 97 -17.38 -1.74 -4.99
N ILE A 98 -16.92 -1.29 -6.15
CA ILE A 98 -17.28 0.00 -6.72
C ILE A 98 -18.16 -0.23 -7.94
N GLN A 99 -19.38 0.31 -7.90
CA GLN A 99 -20.37 0.14 -8.96
C GLN A 99 -20.83 1.48 -9.51
N PHE A 100 -20.85 1.60 -10.84
CA PHE A 100 -21.57 2.70 -11.48
C PHE A 100 -23.08 2.50 -11.35
N SER A 101 -23.77 3.50 -10.80
CA SER A 101 -25.23 3.57 -10.82
C SER A 101 -25.74 4.16 -12.14
N ASN A 102 -24.95 5.08 -12.71
CA ASN A 102 -25.13 5.61 -14.04
C ASN A 102 -23.79 6.08 -14.62
N ILE A 103 -23.31 5.35 -15.62
CA ILE A 103 -22.09 5.66 -16.38
C ILE A 103 -22.16 7.05 -17.03
N SER A 104 -23.30 7.45 -17.61
CA SER A 104 -23.39 8.74 -18.33
C SER A 104 -23.28 9.96 -17.42
N GLU A 105 -23.56 9.79 -16.13
CA GLU A 105 -23.47 10.84 -15.11
C GLU A 105 -22.20 10.69 -14.25
N ASN A 106 -21.35 9.69 -14.53
CA ASN A 106 -20.19 9.33 -13.72
C ASN A 106 -20.53 9.20 -12.22
N LYS A 107 -21.67 8.57 -11.92
CA LYS A 107 -22.13 8.34 -10.54
C LYS A 107 -21.87 6.91 -10.14
N PHE A 108 -21.08 6.72 -9.10
CA PHE A 108 -20.76 5.41 -8.53
C PHE A 108 -21.22 5.31 -7.07
N ASN A 109 -21.27 4.08 -6.57
CA ASN A 109 -21.41 3.75 -5.17
C ASN A 109 -20.27 2.81 -4.78
N TYR A 110 -19.73 3.00 -3.58
CA TYR A 110 -18.85 2.04 -2.92
C TYR A 110 -19.69 1.17 -1.99
N PHE A 111 -19.43 -0.13 -2.01
CA PHE A 111 -20.07 -1.12 -1.15
C PHE A 111 -19.03 -1.96 -0.47
N ASP A 112 -19.26 -2.19 0.82
CA ASP A 112 -18.45 -3.04 1.67
C ASP A 112 -19.29 -4.26 2.07
N TYR A 113 -18.77 -5.45 1.80
CA TYR A 113 -19.42 -6.72 2.06
C TYR A 113 -18.47 -7.67 2.76
N TYR A 114 -19.00 -8.46 3.68
CA TYR A 114 -18.36 -9.71 4.07
C TYR A 114 -19.02 -10.89 3.36
N ILE A 115 -18.26 -11.97 3.23
CA ILE A 115 -18.65 -13.18 2.51
C ILE A 115 -18.79 -14.32 3.52
N ASN A 116 -19.98 -14.91 3.56
CA ASN A 116 -20.27 -16.07 4.38
C ASN A 116 -20.90 -17.16 3.51
N ASN A 117 -20.21 -18.29 3.32
CA ASN A 117 -20.65 -19.39 2.45
C ASN A 117 -21.03 -18.90 1.03
N SER A 118 -20.16 -18.10 0.42
CA SER A 118 -20.37 -17.50 -0.92
C SER A 118 -21.54 -16.51 -1.03
N ILE A 119 -22.14 -16.09 0.10
CA ILE A 119 -23.18 -15.07 0.15
C ILE A 119 -22.54 -13.74 0.54
N PHE A 120 -22.84 -12.70 -0.23
CA PHE A 120 -22.37 -11.33 0.00
C PHE A 120 -23.37 -10.63 0.92
N LEU A 121 -22.91 -10.19 2.08
CA LEU A 121 -23.72 -9.55 3.11
C LEU A 121 -23.12 -8.18 3.40
N ASN A 122 -23.94 -7.12 3.35
CA ASN A 122 -23.45 -5.76 3.59
C ASN A 122 -22.79 -5.69 4.97
N ASP A 123 -21.60 -5.12 5.01
CA ASP A 123 -21.00 -4.75 6.28
C ASP A 123 -21.68 -3.49 6.83
N THR A 124 -21.84 -3.46 8.14
CA THR A 124 -22.37 -2.31 8.88
C THR A 124 -21.27 -1.32 9.28
N VAL A 125 -20.03 -1.78 9.33
CA VAL A 125 -18.83 -0.98 9.58
C VAL A 125 -18.05 -0.92 8.28
N ILE A 126 -17.87 0.28 7.75
CA ILE A 126 -17.11 0.45 6.51
C ILE A 126 -15.61 0.34 6.83
N ASP A 127 -14.92 -0.57 6.15
CA ASP A 127 -13.47 -0.79 6.22
C ASP A 127 -12.79 -0.40 4.90
N GLY A 128 -12.24 0.81 4.86
CA GLY A 128 -11.59 1.33 3.66
C GLY A 128 -12.47 2.30 2.86
N ASP A 129 -12.06 2.55 1.63
CA ASP A 129 -12.69 3.54 0.75
C ASP A 129 -12.54 3.13 -0.72
N GLY A 130 -13.36 3.71 -1.58
CA GLY A 130 -13.23 3.51 -3.01
C GLY A 130 -13.93 4.55 -3.85
N ALA A 131 -13.30 4.87 -4.99
CA ALA A 131 -13.80 5.84 -5.94
C ALA A 131 -13.62 5.36 -7.38
N ALA A 132 -14.48 5.85 -8.28
CA ALA A 132 -14.32 5.58 -9.70
C ALA A 132 -14.57 6.80 -10.57
N LYS A 133 -13.83 6.83 -11.68
CA LYS A 133 -13.99 7.82 -12.73
C LYS A 133 -14.11 7.14 -14.07
N LEU A 134 -15.05 7.65 -14.84
CA LEU A 134 -15.25 7.33 -16.22
C LEU A 134 -14.73 8.45 -17.11
N GLU A 135 -13.85 8.08 -18.03
CA GLU A 135 -13.41 8.91 -19.15
C GLU A 135 -13.89 8.28 -20.48
N GLU A 136 -13.61 8.92 -21.62
CA GLU A 136 -14.22 8.53 -22.91
C GLU A 136 -14.00 7.05 -23.25
N ASP A 137 -12.78 6.54 -23.12
CA ASP A 137 -12.36 5.17 -23.42
C ASP A 137 -11.85 4.42 -22.19
N THR A 138 -11.48 5.13 -21.13
CA THR A 138 -10.93 4.53 -19.92
C THR A 138 -11.87 4.63 -18.72
N SER A 139 -11.84 3.63 -17.84
CA SER A 139 -12.49 3.63 -16.53
C SER A 139 -11.46 3.34 -15.45
N THR A 140 -11.38 4.19 -14.45
CA THR A 140 -10.45 4.06 -13.33
C THR A 140 -11.22 3.77 -12.05
N TYR A 141 -10.76 2.78 -11.29
CA TYR A 141 -11.32 2.37 -10.01
C TYR A 141 -10.20 2.35 -8.97
N GLU A 142 -10.38 3.05 -7.87
CA GLU A 142 -9.38 3.18 -6.81
C GLU A 142 -9.94 2.64 -5.50
N PHE A 143 -9.11 1.90 -4.77
CA PHE A 143 -9.43 1.32 -3.48
C PHE A 143 -8.36 1.69 -2.45
N SER A 144 -8.80 1.95 -1.22
CA SER A 144 -7.95 2.03 -0.04
C SER A 144 -8.42 0.97 0.95
N ILE A 145 -7.53 0.06 1.34
CA ILE A 145 -7.82 -1.07 2.23
C ILE A 145 -6.89 -0.99 3.44
N PRO A 146 -7.39 -0.94 4.68
CA PRO A 146 -6.55 -0.85 5.87
C PRO A 146 -5.60 -2.05 6.05
N ILE A 147 -4.35 -1.76 6.41
CA ILE A 147 -3.34 -2.73 6.85
C ILE A 147 -3.33 -2.73 8.39
N ASN A 148 -3.40 -3.92 8.98
CA ASN A 148 -3.67 -4.13 10.40
C ASN A 148 -4.93 -3.39 10.86
N GLY A 149 -6.03 -3.57 10.11
CA GLY A 149 -7.36 -3.07 10.48
C GLY A 149 -7.66 -3.33 11.97
N SER A 150 -8.31 -2.35 12.60
CA SER A 150 -8.60 -2.40 14.03
C SER A 150 -9.49 -3.61 14.34
N PHE A 151 -9.03 -4.50 15.23
CA PHE A 151 -9.82 -5.59 15.82
C PHE A 151 -11.28 -5.16 16.09
N GLY A 152 -12.24 -5.70 15.33
CA GLY A 152 -13.64 -5.30 15.46
C GLY A 152 -14.67 -6.35 15.03
N THR A 153 -14.48 -6.95 13.86
CA THR A 153 -15.41 -7.91 13.26
C THR A 153 -14.62 -9.05 12.63
N GLU A 154 -15.10 -10.29 12.72
CA GLU A 154 -14.50 -11.45 12.02
C GLU A 154 -14.79 -11.42 10.50
N GLU A 155 -15.31 -10.29 10.02
CA GLU A 155 -15.94 -10.06 8.72
C GLU A 155 -14.96 -9.39 7.73
N ASP A 156 -13.99 -8.61 8.24
CA ASP A 156 -12.98 -7.91 7.43
C ASP A 156 -11.67 -8.70 7.24
N ALA A 157 -11.01 -8.48 6.10
CA ALA A 157 -9.70 -9.07 5.85
C ALA A 157 -8.57 -8.33 6.62
N SER A 158 -7.94 -9.03 7.57
CA SER A 158 -6.78 -8.49 8.30
C SER A 158 -5.48 -8.63 7.49
N LEU A 159 -5.11 -7.59 6.75
CA LEU A 159 -3.84 -7.54 6.02
C LEU A 159 -2.68 -7.26 6.99
N ASP A 160 -1.68 -8.13 7.02
CA ASP A 160 -0.48 -7.99 7.86
C ASP A 160 0.76 -7.72 7.00
N PHE A 161 1.71 -6.97 7.55
CA PHE A 161 3.03 -6.80 6.92
C PHE A 161 3.77 -8.14 6.78
N ASP A 162 4.62 -8.24 5.76
CA ASP A 162 5.43 -9.43 5.45
C ASP A 162 4.61 -10.69 5.11
N LYS A 163 3.37 -10.50 4.69
CA LYS A 163 2.49 -11.56 4.24
C LYS A 163 1.94 -11.31 2.84
N SER A 164 1.51 -12.40 2.21
CA SER A 164 0.85 -12.40 0.92
C SER A 164 -0.62 -12.70 1.11
N PHE A 165 -1.47 -11.98 0.37
CA PHE A 165 -2.91 -12.16 0.39
C PHE A 165 -3.45 -12.32 -1.02
N ALA A 166 -4.44 -13.19 -1.18
CA ALA A 166 -5.13 -13.38 -2.45
C ALA A 166 -6.25 -12.34 -2.61
N PHE A 167 -6.23 -11.66 -3.75
CA PHE A 167 -7.25 -10.74 -4.19
C PHE A 167 -7.86 -11.27 -5.47
N ASN A 168 -9.16 -11.56 -5.45
CA ASN A 168 -9.91 -11.87 -6.65
C ASN A 168 -10.53 -10.58 -7.20
N ILE A 169 -9.96 -10.10 -8.29
CA ILE A 169 -10.46 -8.93 -9.01
C ILE A 169 -11.61 -9.40 -9.89
N THR A 170 -12.78 -8.82 -9.69
CA THR A 170 -14.01 -9.18 -10.41
C THR A 170 -14.54 -8.02 -11.22
N TYR A 171 -15.04 -8.34 -12.41
CA TYR A 171 -15.82 -7.44 -13.23
C TYR A 171 -17.22 -8.02 -13.41
N GLY A 172 -18.24 -7.18 -13.28
CA GLY A 172 -19.62 -7.56 -13.55
C GLY A 172 -20.47 -6.42 -14.08
N ILE A 173 -21.69 -6.76 -14.48
CA ILE A 173 -22.58 -5.86 -15.25
C ILE A 173 -23.98 -5.72 -14.63
N SER A 174 -24.13 -6.14 -13.37
CA SER A 174 -25.41 -6.13 -12.65
C SER A 174 -25.16 -6.04 -11.13
N PRO A 175 -25.98 -5.30 -10.37
CA PRO A 175 -25.85 -5.15 -8.90
C PRO A 175 -26.17 -6.41 -8.08
N SER A 176 -26.22 -7.58 -8.70
CA SER A 176 -26.54 -8.84 -7.99
C SER A 176 -25.24 -9.56 -7.65
N TYR A 177 -24.87 -9.66 -6.38
CA TYR A 177 -23.63 -10.35 -5.97
C TYR A 177 -23.95 -11.74 -5.38
N PRO A 178 -23.20 -12.81 -5.71
CA PRO A 178 -22.15 -12.88 -6.74
C PRO A 178 -22.66 -13.08 -8.18
N SER A 179 -23.96 -13.27 -8.40
CA SER A 179 -24.52 -13.73 -9.69
C SER A 179 -24.33 -12.80 -10.90
N GLY A 180 -23.99 -11.54 -10.64
CA GLY A 180 -23.68 -10.47 -11.60
C GLY A 180 -22.21 -10.40 -12.00
N ILE A 181 -21.33 -11.14 -11.31
CA ILE A 181 -19.91 -11.31 -11.69
C ILE A 181 -19.85 -12.03 -13.04
N ARG A 182 -19.06 -11.50 -13.96
CA ARG A 182 -18.89 -12.02 -15.33
C ARG A 182 -17.49 -12.53 -15.60
N LYS A 183 -16.50 -11.78 -15.13
CA LYS A 183 -15.09 -12.10 -15.31
C LYS A 183 -14.39 -11.96 -13.96
N SER A 184 -13.41 -12.81 -13.71
CA SER A 184 -12.65 -12.77 -12.46
C SER A 184 -11.24 -13.27 -12.66
N SER A 185 -10.29 -12.70 -11.93
CA SER A 185 -8.92 -13.23 -11.89
C SER A 185 -8.36 -13.05 -10.49
N THR A 186 -7.68 -14.07 -9.99
CA THR A 186 -7.01 -14.00 -8.69
C THR A 186 -5.56 -13.56 -8.88
N ILE A 187 -5.14 -12.61 -8.06
CA ILE A 187 -3.75 -12.16 -7.93
C ILE A 187 -3.30 -12.30 -6.48
N LEU A 188 -1.99 -12.36 -6.27
CA LEU A 188 -1.39 -12.29 -4.95
C LEU A 188 -0.72 -10.94 -4.76
N ILE A 189 -1.01 -10.27 -3.66
CA ILE A 189 -0.32 -9.03 -3.28
C ILE A 189 0.48 -9.29 -2.01
N ASN A 190 1.79 -9.06 -2.09
CA ASN A 190 2.71 -9.15 -0.97
C ASN A 190 2.78 -7.78 -0.29
N ILE A 191 2.39 -7.72 0.98
CA ILE A 191 2.41 -6.51 1.82
C ILE A 191 3.83 -6.32 2.34
N ALA A 192 4.52 -5.26 1.91
CA ALA A 192 5.94 -5.08 2.23
C ALA A 192 6.16 -4.80 3.73
N SER A 193 7.27 -5.30 4.30
CA SER A 193 7.71 -4.99 5.66
C SER A 193 7.69 -3.48 5.92
N LEU A 194 7.26 -3.05 7.11
CA LEU A 194 7.48 -1.68 7.54
C LEU A 194 8.95 -1.28 7.31
N PRO A 195 9.21 -0.12 6.67
CA PRO A 195 10.57 0.31 6.42
C PRO A 195 11.25 0.41 7.77
N THR A 196 12.21 -0.48 8.00
CA THR A 196 13.00 -0.43 9.21
C THR A 196 13.79 0.85 9.09
N THR A 197 13.36 1.91 9.76
CA THR A 197 14.24 3.05 9.98
C THR A 197 15.43 2.45 10.71
N LYS A 198 16.52 2.22 9.97
CA LYS A 198 17.84 2.07 10.56
C LYS A 198 18.08 3.39 11.25
N GLN A 199 17.56 3.52 12.47
CA GLN A 199 17.98 4.55 13.37
C GLN A 199 19.47 4.32 13.46
N LEU A 200 20.25 5.15 12.76
CA LEU A 200 21.65 5.34 13.09
C LEU A 200 21.62 5.51 14.62
N PRO A 201 22.40 4.76 15.40
CA PRO A 201 22.31 4.87 16.85
C PRO A 201 22.81 6.26 17.23
N ILE A 202 21.93 7.26 17.20
CA ILE A 202 22.21 8.68 17.37
C ILE A 202 22.93 8.87 18.71
N LYS A 203 22.53 8.09 19.72
CA LYS A 203 23.19 8.00 21.02
C LYS A 203 24.65 7.54 20.93
N LEU A 204 24.95 6.52 20.11
CA LEU A 204 26.31 6.03 19.90
C LEU A 204 27.15 7.07 19.15
N THR A 205 26.58 7.69 18.11
CA THR A 205 27.26 8.76 17.36
C THR A 205 27.59 9.95 18.26
N PHE A 206 26.65 10.42 19.08
CA PHE A 206 26.90 11.47 20.06
C PHE A 206 27.93 11.06 21.12
N PHE A 207 27.86 9.83 21.62
CA PHE A 207 28.81 9.32 22.61
C PHE A 207 30.25 9.28 22.06
N VAL A 208 30.44 8.81 20.83
CA VAL A 208 31.74 8.82 20.15
C VAL A 208 32.23 10.26 19.93
N LEU A 209 31.34 11.17 19.53
CA LEU A 209 31.69 12.57 19.29
C LEU A 209 32.13 13.28 20.59
N VAL A 210 31.44 13.00 21.71
CA VAL A 210 31.81 13.46 23.05
C VAL A 210 33.20 12.95 23.44
N ILE A 211 33.49 11.66 23.25
CA ILE A 211 34.81 11.08 23.55
C ILE A 211 35.91 11.80 22.76
N ILE A 212 35.70 12.05 21.46
CA ILE A 212 36.68 12.74 20.61
C ILE A 212 36.94 14.16 21.14
N VAL A 213 35.88 14.93 21.43
CA VAL A 213 36.00 16.30 21.94
C VAL A 213 36.75 16.35 23.27
N PHE A 214 36.38 15.49 24.23
CA PHE A 214 37.06 15.45 25.53
C PHE A 214 38.50 14.96 25.43
N SER A 215 38.81 14.07 24.49
CA SER A 215 40.18 13.63 24.24
C SER A 215 41.04 14.77 23.70
N ILE A 216 40.54 15.54 22.73
CA ILE A 216 41.23 16.72 22.18
C ILE A 216 41.46 17.77 23.27
N LEU A 217 40.41 18.07 24.05
CA LEU A 217 40.52 19.03 25.16
C LEU A 217 41.54 18.56 26.21
N GLY A 218 41.55 17.27 26.55
CA GLY A 218 42.52 16.68 27.48
C GLY A 218 43.96 16.81 26.99
N VAL A 219 44.23 16.52 25.71
CA VAL A 219 45.56 16.67 25.11
C VAL A 219 46.00 18.14 25.11
N LEU A 220 45.12 19.06 24.73
CA LEU A 220 45.42 20.50 24.74
C LEU A 220 45.72 21.00 26.16
N TYR A 221 44.95 20.54 27.15
CA TYR A 221 45.14 20.91 28.55
C TYR A 221 46.48 20.41 29.10
N ALA A 222 46.84 19.14 28.83
CA ALA A 222 48.12 18.58 29.21
C ALA A 222 49.29 19.34 28.55
N PHE A 223 49.18 19.67 27.26
CA PHE A 223 50.18 20.47 26.56
C PHE A 223 50.34 21.86 27.19
N TYR A 224 49.24 22.50 27.59
CA TYR A 224 49.26 23.81 28.24
C TYR A 224 49.97 23.77 29.59
N ILE A 225 49.69 22.75 30.42
CA ILE A 225 50.37 22.54 31.71
C ILE A 225 51.88 22.35 31.52
N LEU A 226 52.29 21.50 30.56
CA LEU A 226 53.71 21.28 30.28
C LEU A 226 54.42 22.59 29.86
N LYS A 227 53.73 23.45 29.11
CA LYS A 227 54.26 24.76 28.72
C LYS A 227 54.46 25.67 29.93
N ILE A 228 53.50 25.71 30.87
CA ILE A 228 53.62 26.49 32.11
C ILE A 228 54.80 25.99 32.95
N ILE A 229 54.94 24.68 33.13
CA ILE A 229 56.03 24.07 33.91
C ILE A 229 57.39 24.47 33.32
N ARG A 230 57.56 24.32 32.00
CA ARG A 230 58.80 24.73 31.31
C ARG A 230 59.07 26.23 31.41
N LEU A 231 58.04 27.07 31.39
CA LEU A 231 58.18 28.51 31.58
C LEU A 231 58.65 28.84 32.99
N LYS A 232 58.08 28.17 34.00
CA LYS A 232 58.48 28.32 35.40
C LYS A 232 59.95 27.94 35.60
N GLU A 233 60.38 26.80 35.06
CA GLU A 233 61.79 26.37 35.10
C GLU A 233 62.74 27.37 34.42
N LYS A 234 62.32 27.97 33.30
CA LYS A 234 63.11 29.02 32.63
C LYS A 234 63.23 30.28 33.47
N ILE A 235 62.15 30.73 34.10
CA ILE A 235 62.15 31.92 34.96
C ILE A 235 63.04 31.71 36.19
N GLU A 236 62.98 30.52 36.83
CA GLU A 236 63.85 30.18 37.96
C GLU A 236 65.33 30.17 37.59
N ARG A 237 65.69 29.73 36.37
CA ARG A 237 67.08 29.80 35.89
C ARG A 237 67.60 31.22 35.69
N ILE A 238 66.74 32.17 35.29
CA ILE A 238 67.13 33.58 35.10
C ILE A 238 67.27 34.30 36.45
N LYS A 239 66.58 33.83 37.49
CA LYS A 239 66.58 34.41 38.84
C LYS A 239 67.78 34.00 39.70
N ARG A 240 68.50 32.94 39.32
CA ARG A 240 69.77 32.50 39.93
C ARG A 240 70.94 33.14 39.22
#